data_AF-A0A847Y619-F1
#
_entry.id   AF-A0A847Y619-F1
#
_cell.length_a   1.000
_cell.length_b   1.000
_cell.length_c   1.000
_cell.angle_alpha   90.00
_cell.angle_beta   90.00
_cell.angle_gamma   90.00
#
_symmetry.space_group_name_H-M   'P 1'
#
loop_
_entity.id
_entity.type
_entity.pdbx_description
1 polymer ?
#
loop_
_entity_poly.entity_id
_entity_poly.type
_entity_poly.pdbx_seq_one_letter_code
_entity_poly.pdbx_strand_id
1 'polypeptide(L)'
;MNKTTKTIIIALIVLVLIVLIYFLLPKKSGTNLKPGETTTTNVANLVPVNCANDSSCLSSNFLNCKPTEFKMDFTTPGSKYVITVFGEEAGKCHYSFKVLNADGTLMAGLDCKVPLTSISGDTFKHFFGQDTGSAKETQVQLEGTYCTALQS
;
A
#
# COMPACT_ATOMS: atom_id res chain seq x y z
N MET A 1 47.10 -35.16 -5.04
CA MET A 1 46.36 -33.87 -5.08
C MET A 1 46.33 -33.29 -3.68
N ASN A 2 47.02 -32.17 -3.46
CA ASN A 2 47.28 -31.62 -2.14
C ASN A 2 45.99 -31.08 -1.50
N LYS A 3 45.90 -31.05 -0.17
CA LYS A 3 44.70 -30.59 0.56
C LYS A 3 44.25 -29.20 0.09
N THR A 4 45.21 -28.31 -0.17
CA THR A 4 45.00 -26.97 -0.73
C THR A 4 44.43 -26.99 -2.15
N THR A 5 44.88 -27.91 -3.01
CA THR A 5 44.40 -28.07 -4.38
C THR A 5 42.93 -28.52 -4.41
N LYS A 6 42.52 -29.39 -3.46
CA LYS A 6 41.12 -29.84 -3.34
C LYS A 6 40.19 -28.69 -2.92
N THR A 7 40.62 -27.84 -1.98
CA THR A 7 39.83 -26.69 -1.52
C THR A 7 39.62 -25.65 -2.63
N ILE A 8 40.64 -25.39 -3.44
CA ILE A 8 40.55 -24.44 -4.56
C ILE A 8 39.57 -24.93 -5.63
N ILE A 9 39.58 -26.23 -5.94
CA ILE A 9 38.65 -26.82 -6.92
C ILE A 9 37.20 -26.72 -6.43
N ILE A 10 36.94 -27.01 -5.15
CA ILE A 10 35.60 -26.90 -4.56
C ILE A 10 35.11 -25.44 -4.60
N ALA A 11 35.96 -24.49 -4.25
CA ALA A 11 35.63 -23.06 -4.29
C ALA A 11 35.26 -22.59 -5.71
N LEU A 12 36.00 -23.07 -6.74
CA LEU A 12 35.69 -22.76 -8.14
C LEU A 12 34.34 -23.34 -8.59
N ILE A 13 34.02 -24.57 -8.18
CA ILE A 13 32.73 -25.20 -8.51
C ILE A 13 31.56 -24.43 -7.88
N VAL A 14 31.70 -24.01 -6.62
CA VAL A 14 30.68 -23.21 -5.93
C VAL A 14 30.49 -21.85 -6.61
N LEU A 15 31.58 -21.21 -7.03
CA LEU A 15 31.51 -19.92 -7.75
C LEU A 15 30.76 -20.07 -9.08
N VAL A 16 31.03 -21.13 -9.85
CA VAL A 16 30.37 -21.41 -11.12
C VAL A 16 28.88 -21.71 -10.93
N LEU A 17 28.50 -22.44 -9.87
CA LEU A 17 27.11 -22.70 -9.53
C LEU A 17 26.35 -21.42 -9.16
N ILE A 18 26.96 -20.51 -8.40
CA ILE A 18 26.35 -19.22 -8.05
C ILE A 18 26.10 -18.36 -9.30
N VAL A 19 27.05 -18.33 -10.24
CA VAL A 19 26.90 -17.60 -11.51
C VAL A 19 25.79 -18.22 -12.37
N LEU A 20 25.70 -19.55 -12.44
CA LEU A 20 24.62 -20.24 -13.13
C LEU A 20 23.24 -19.95 -12.52
N ILE A 21 23.12 -19.94 -11.19
CA ILE A 21 21.87 -19.57 -10.50
C ILE A 21 21.50 -18.11 -10.81
N TYR A 22 22.47 -17.20 -10.81
CA TYR A 22 22.25 -15.81 -11.22
C TYR A 22 21.78 -15.67 -12.68
N PHE A 23 22.25 -16.55 -13.56
CA PHE A 23 21.86 -16.58 -14.96
C PHE A 23 20.47 -17.22 -15.18
N LEU A 24 20.05 -18.11 -14.29
CA LEU A 24 18.74 -18.78 -14.31
C LEU A 24 17.63 -17.99 -13.60
N LEU A 25 17.97 -16.94 -12.84
CA LEU A 25 16.97 -15.98 -12.39
C LEU A 25 16.31 -15.34 -13.63
N PRO A 26 14.98 -15.37 -13.75
CA PRO A 26 14.31 -14.71 -14.86
C PRO A 26 14.68 -13.22 -14.81
N LYS A 27 15.44 -12.77 -15.81
CA LYS A 27 15.50 -11.35 -16.14
C LYS A 27 14.05 -10.90 -16.23
N LYS A 28 13.66 -9.92 -15.41
CA LYS A 28 12.40 -9.18 -15.59
C LYS A 28 12.52 -8.49 -16.94
N SER A 29 12.14 -9.24 -17.96
CA SER A 29 12.13 -8.81 -19.35
C SER A 29 11.05 -7.75 -19.42
N GLY A 30 11.46 -6.53 -19.78
CA GLY A 30 10.54 -5.49 -20.24
C GLY A 30 9.74 -6.10 -21.37
N THR A 31 8.53 -6.55 -21.06
CA THR A 31 7.63 -7.11 -22.04
C THR A 31 7.09 -5.92 -22.80
N ASN A 32 7.50 -5.80 -24.06
CA ASN A 32 6.78 -5.02 -25.06
C ASN A 32 5.33 -5.53 -25.04
N LEU A 33 4.44 -4.76 -24.42
CA LEU A 33 3.00 -4.94 -24.57
C LEU A 33 2.66 -4.55 -26.01
N LYS A 34 2.34 -5.57 -26.80
CA LYS A 34 1.54 -5.50 -28.01
C LYS A 34 0.32 -4.57 -27.73
N PRO A 35 0.09 -3.50 -28.51
CA PRO A 35 -1.13 -2.72 -28.39
C PRO A 35 -2.29 -3.59 -28.86
N GLY A 36 -3.23 -3.88 -27.97
CA GLY A 36 -4.41 -4.65 -28.32
C GLY A 36 -4.81 -5.64 -27.24
N GLU A 37 -5.23 -5.12 -26.08
CA GLU A 37 -6.62 -5.24 -25.66
C GLU A 37 -6.79 -4.24 -24.51
N THR A 38 -7.28 -3.05 -24.84
CA THR A 38 -7.76 -2.13 -23.84
C THR A 38 -9.02 -2.76 -23.25
N THR A 39 -8.85 -3.62 -22.24
CA THR A 39 -9.90 -3.75 -21.23
C THR A 39 -9.94 -2.40 -20.56
N THR A 40 -10.72 -1.52 -21.17
CA THR A 40 -11.17 -0.27 -20.58
C THR A 40 -11.96 -0.74 -19.38
N THR A 41 -11.31 -0.89 -18.22
CA THR A 41 -12.02 -1.00 -16.96
C THR A 41 -12.82 0.29 -16.92
N ASN A 42 -14.10 0.14 -17.20
CA ASN A 42 -15.07 1.19 -17.23
C ASN A 42 -14.90 1.90 -15.89
N VAL A 43 -14.29 3.08 -15.89
CA VAL A 43 -14.34 4.02 -14.77
C VAL A 43 -15.78 4.46 -14.75
N ALA A 44 -16.66 3.58 -14.29
CA ALA A 44 -17.97 3.96 -13.85
C ALA A 44 -17.71 5.11 -12.87
N ASN A 45 -18.38 6.24 -13.08
CA ASN A 45 -18.49 7.31 -12.10
C ASN A 45 -19.01 6.70 -10.79
N LEU A 46 -18.12 6.10 -10.00
CA LEU A 46 -18.42 5.59 -8.69
C LEU A 46 -18.47 6.82 -7.81
N VAL A 47 -19.67 7.36 -7.66
CA VAL A 47 -19.96 8.38 -6.66
C VAL A 47 -19.51 7.80 -5.32
N PRO A 48 -18.55 8.44 -4.61
CA PRO A 48 -18.08 7.92 -3.34
C PRO A 48 -19.24 7.81 -2.35
N VAL A 49 -19.32 6.69 -1.64
CA VAL A 49 -20.25 6.55 -0.52
C VAL A 49 -19.84 7.56 0.55
N ASN A 50 -20.75 8.47 0.93
CA ASN A 50 -20.49 9.39 2.02
C ASN A 50 -20.89 8.74 3.35
N CYS A 51 -19.90 8.29 4.11
CA CYS A 51 -20.10 7.68 5.42
C CYS A 51 -20.21 8.71 6.55
N ALA A 52 -20.04 10.01 6.28
CA ALA A 52 -19.93 11.04 7.31
C ALA A 52 -18.96 10.59 8.42
N ASN A 53 -19.42 10.45 9.66
CA ASN A 53 -18.63 9.98 10.81
C ASN A 53 -18.98 8.54 11.25
N ASP A 54 -19.67 7.75 10.42
CA ASP A 54 -20.00 6.35 10.71
C ASP A 54 -18.83 5.40 10.37
N SER A 55 -18.18 4.90 11.42
CA SER A 55 -17.05 3.97 11.31
C SER A 55 -17.45 2.60 10.75
N SER A 56 -18.70 2.15 10.94
CA SER A 56 -19.18 0.87 10.39
C SER A 56 -19.40 0.98 8.89
N CYS A 57 -19.96 2.10 8.43
CA CYS A 57 -20.02 2.44 7.02
C CYS A 57 -18.61 2.47 6.39
N LEU A 58 -17.66 3.17 7.03
CA LEU A 58 -16.29 3.21 6.53
C LEU A 58 -15.66 1.82 6.48
N SER A 59 -15.76 1.03 7.55
CA SER A 59 -15.14 -0.30 7.64
C SER A 59 -15.61 -1.23 6.52
N SER A 60 -16.94 -1.32 6.32
CA SER A 60 -17.53 -2.19 5.31
C SER A 60 -17.10 -1.84 3.89
N ASN A 61 -16.92 -0.55 3.58
CA ASN A 61 -16.47 -0.12 2.27
C ASN A 61 -14.95 -0.17 2.10
N PHE A 62 -14.18 0.24 3.10
CA PHE A 62 -12.72 0.27 3.08
C PHE A 62 -12.12 -1.13 2.90
N LEU A 63 -12.62 -2.13 3.64
CA LEU A 63 -12.11 -3.52 3.54
C LEU A 63 -12.37 -4.15 2.16
N ASN A 64 -13.31 -3.60 1.39
CA ASN A 64 -13.60 -4.01 0.02
C ASN A 64 -13.07 -3.01 -1.01
N CYS A 65 -12.24 -2.05 -0.59
CA CYS A 65 -11.72 -0.95 -1.39
C CYS A 65 -12.78 -0.24 -2.26
N LYS A 66 -13.96 0.01 -1.70
CA LYS A 66 -15.04 0.73 -2.40
C LYS A 66 -14.87 2.24 -2.24
N PRO A 67 -15.08 3.04 -3.30
CA PRO A 67 -14.99 4.49 -3.23
C PRO A 67 -15.86 5.07 -2.13
N THR A 68 -15.25 5.75 -1.16
CA THR A 68 -15.90 6.19 0.09
C THR A 68 -15.23 7.42 0.65
N GLU A 69 -16.01 8.28 1.29
CA GLU A 69 -15.51 9.40 2.07
C GLU A 69 -16.01 9.31 3.51
N PHE A 70 -15.11 9.50 4.47
CA PHE A 70 -15.40 9.62 5.89
C PHE A 70 -14.79 10.91 6.42
N LYS A 71 -15.53 11.64 7.24
CA LYS A 71 -15.17 12.93 7.82
C LYS A 71 -15.64 12.99 9.27
N MET A 72 -14.72 13.31 10.17
CA MET A 72 -15.03 13.57 11.58
C MET A 72 -14.28 14.79 12.10
N ASP A 73 -14.75 15.33 13.22
CA ASP A 73 -14.02 16.35 13.95
C ASP A 73 -12.71 15.77 14.51
N PHE A 74 -11.63 16.54 14.40
CA PHE A 74 -10.37 16.21 15.05
C PHE A 74 -10.31 16.84 16.44
N THR A 75 -9.33 16.45 17.25
CA THR A 75 -9.20 16.93 18.64
C THR A 75 -8.98 18.44 18.73
N THR A 76 -8.38 19.04 17.70
CA THR A 76 -8.23 20.50 17.59
C THR A 76 -9.55 21.13 17.12
N PRO A 77 -10.07 22.17 17.80
CA PRO A 77 -11.32 22.81 17.42
C PRO A 77 -11.34 23.29 15.96
N GLY A 78 -12.39 22.91 15.23
CA GLY A 78 -12.58 23.27 13.82
C GLY A 78 -11.78 22.42 12.84
N SER A 79 -10.76 21.68 13.29
CA SER A 79 -10.01 20.76 12.45
C SER A 79 -10.81 19.51 12.10
N LYS A 80 -10.51 18.91 10.94
CA LYS A 80 -11.21 17.73 10.41
C LYS A 80 -10.24 16.60 10.16
N TYR A 81 -10.63 15.38 10.50
CA TYR A 81 -9.99 14.16 10.02
C TYR A 81 -10.82 13.57 8.90
N VAL A 82 -10.19 13.37 7.74
CA VAL A 82 -10.84 12.94 6.50
C VAL A 82 -10.15 11.69 6.01
N ILE A 83 -10.91 10.63 5.72
CA ILE A 83 -10.43 9.44 5.02
C ILE A 83 -11.18 9.38 3.68
N THR A 84 -10.44 9.20 2.60
CA THR A 84 -10.99 9.03 1.25
C THR A 84 -10.46 7.75 0.66
N VAL A 85 -11.34 6.82 0.31
CA VAL A 85 -11.02 5.63 -0.48
C VAL A 85 -11.38 5.97 -1.92
N PHE A 86 -10.39 5.95 -2.81
CA PHE A 86 -10.58 6.26 -4.23
C PHE A 86 -11.03 5.03 -5.03
N GLY A 87 -10.67 3.84 -4.55
CA GLY A 87 -11.03 2.57 -5.17
C GLY A 87 -9.81 1.72 -5.50
N GLU A 88 -10.05 0.65 -6.27
CA GLU A 88 -8.99 -0.24 -6.72
C GLU A 88 -8.32 0.28 -7.99
N GLU A 89 -6.97 0.33 -7.97
CA GLU A 89 -6.13 0.62 -9.13
C GLU A 89 -5.05 -0.45 -9.25
N ALA A 90 -5.07 -1.24 -10.33
CA ALA A 90 -4.05 -2.26 -10.62
C ALA A 90 -3.78 -3.24 -9.45
N GLY A 91 -4.85 -3.75 -8.80
CA GLY A 91 -4.76 -4.70 -7.68
C GLY A 91 -4.35 -4.08 -6.34
N LYS A 92 -4.29 -2.75 -6.26
CA LYS A 92 -4.01 -1.98 -5.04
C LYS A 92 -5.21 -1.14 -4.67
N CYS A 93 -5.42 -0.98 -3.38
CA CYS A 93 -6.38 -0.04 -2.85
C CYS A 93 -5.74 1.33 -2.72
N HIS A 94 -6.31 2.31 -3.42
CA HIS A 94 -5.92 3.71 -3.30
C HIS A 94 -6.81 4.40 -2.28
N TYR A 95 -6.20 4.90 -1.22
CA TYR A 95 -6.87 5.71 -0.20
C TYR A 95 -5.94 6.80 0.32
N SER A 96 -6.52 7.82 0.94
CA SER A 96 -5.78 8.85 1.67
C SER A 96 -6.44 9.12 3.02
N PHE A 97 -5.66 9.59 3.97
CA PHE A 97 -6.20 10.27 5.15
C PHE A 97 -5.54 11.64 5.30
N LYS A 98 -6.30 12.60 5.82
CA LYS A 98 -5.88 13.99 5.99
C LYS A 98 -6.39 14.52 7.31
N VAL A 99 -5.54 15.26 8.00
CA VAL A 99 -5.92 16.17 9.09
C VAL A 99 -5.88 17.58 8.51
N LEU A 100 -7.01 18.25 8.51
CA LEU A 100 -7.18 19.61 8.00
C LEU A 100 -7.39 20.56 9.18
N ASN A 101 -6.79 21.75 9.14
CA ASN A 101 -7.10 22.86 10.03
C ASN A 101 -8.52 23.40 9.77
N ALA A 102 -8.98 24.29 10.65
CA ALA A 102 -10.28 24.97 10.52
C ALA A 102 -10.45 25.78 9.21
N ASP A 103 -9.34 26.25 8.63
CA ASP A 103 -9.31 26.96 7.34
C ASP A 103 -9.17 26.02 6.12
N GLY A 104 -9.14 24.70 6.36
CA GLY A 104 -8.97 23.69 5.32
C GLY A 104 -7.52 23.40 4.92
N THR A 105 -6.53 24.06 5.54
CA THR A 105 -5.11 23.78 5.27
C THR A 105 -4.72 22.39 5.77
N LEU A 106 -3.88 21.69 5.02
CA LEU A 106 -3.42 20.36 5.39
C LEU A 106 -2.39 20.45 6.54
N MET A 107 -2.68 19.80 7.66
CA MET A 107 -1.74 19.67 8.79
C MET A 107 -0.86 18.43 8.64
N ALA A 108 -1.48 17.32 8.24
CA ALA A 108 -0.83 16.03 8.07
C ALA A 108 -1.70 15.15 7.16
N GLY A 109 -1.08 14.23 6.43
CA GLY A 109 -1.83 13.23 5.69
C GLY A 109 -0.93 12.27 4.94
N LEU A 110 -1.50 11.14 4.56
CA LEU A 110 -0.86 10.15 3.70
C LEU A 110 -1.74 9.88 2.49
N ASP A 111 -1.11 9.63 1.34
CA ASP A 111 -1.72 9.05 0.15
C ASP A 111 -1.11 7.67 -0.09
N CYS A 112 -1.96 6.64 -0.12
CA CYS A 112 -1.56 5.24 0.00
C CYS A 112 -2.06 4.39 -1.16
N LYS A 113 -1.18 3.55 -1.72
CA LYS A 113 -1.52 2.54 -2.74
C LYS A 113 -1.07 1.15 -2.28
N VAL A 114 -1.87 0.52 -1.44
CA VAL A 114 -1.55 -0.72 -0.73
C VAL A 114 -2.16 -1.93 -1.46
N PRO A 115 -1.45 -3.05 -1.65
CA PRO A 115 -2.03 -4.27 -2.23
C PRO A 115 -3.28 -4.72 -1.47
N LEU A 116 -4.36 -5.11 -2.17
CA LEU A 116 -5.60 -5.55 -1.52
C LEU A 116 -5.37 -6.70 -0.53
N THR A 117 -4.44 -7.60 -0.85
CA THR A 117 -4.06 -8.74 -0.01
C THR A 117 -3.41 -8.33 1.32
N SER A 118 -2.97 -7.08 1.44
CA SER A 118 -2.34 -6.52 2.62
C SER A 118 -3.28 -5.61 3.43
N ILE A 119 -4.47 -5.29 2.90
CA ILE A 119 -5.52 -4.57 3.63
C ILE A 119 -6.22 -5.54 4.58
N SER A 120 -6.35 -5.15 5.84
CA SER A 120 -7.05 -5.94 6.85
C SER A 120 -7.83 -5.07 7.82
N GLY A 121 -8.57 -5.71 8.74
CA GLY A 121 -9.20 -5.03 9.87
C GLY A 121 -8.21 -4.25 10.74
N ASP A 122 -6.93 -4.63 10.75
CA ASP A 122 -5.91 -3.90 11.50
C ASP A 122 -5.50 -2.60 10.80
N THR A 123 -5.49 -2.56 9.46
CA THR A 123 -5.34 -1.30 8.71
C THR A 123 -6.49 -0.35 9.03
N PHE A 124 -7.73 -0.86 9.13
CA PHE A 124 -8.87 -0.05 9.54
C PHE A 124 -8.74 0.49 10.97
N LYS A 125 -8.33 -0.36 11.93
CA LYS A 125 -8.08 0.05 13.32
C LYS A 125 -6.98 1.10 13.41
N HIS A 126 -5.97 1.03 12.55
CA HIS A 126 -4.85 1.97 12.52
C HIS A 126 -5.29 3.42 12.28
N PHE A 127 -6.28 3.66 11.43
CA PHE A 127 -6.85 4.99 11.22
C PHE A 127 -7.31 5.68 12.50
N PHE A 128 -7.70 4.89 13.50
CA PHE A 128 -8.23 5.37 14.77
C PHE A 128 -7.28 5.09 15.94
N GLY A 129 -6.03 4.66 15.67
CA GLY A 129 -5.03 4.34 16.69
C GLY A 129 -5.42 3.18 17.60
N GLN A 130 -6.26 2.24 17.12
CA GLN A 130 -6.78 1.11 17.89
C GLN A 130 -5.96 -0.17 17.70
N ASP A 131 -4.93 -0.14 16.86
CA ASP A 131 -4.00 -1.23 16.61
C ASP A 131 -2.87 -1.24 17.66
N THR A 132 -2.45 -2.44 18.06
CA THR A 132 -1.44 -2.63 19.12
C THR A 132 -0.44 -3.73 18.77
N GLY A 133 0.75 -3.67 19.36
CA GLY A 133 1.77 -4.70 19.20
C GLY A 133 2.21 -4.89 17.75
N SER A 134 2.31 -6.14 17.31
CA SER A 134 2.78 -6.50 15.97
C SER A 134 1.90 -5.98 14.83
N ALA A 135 0.60 -5.78 15.08
CA ALA A 135 -0.30 -5.17 14.11
C ALA A 135 0.15 -3.75 13.77
N LYS A 136 0.51 -2.96 14.80
CA LYS A 136 1.01 -1.59 14.62
C LYS A 136 2.34 -1.54 13.88
N GLU A 137 3.27 -2.41 14.24
CA GLU A 137 4.56 -2.50 13.53
C GLU A 137 4.37 -2.85 12.05
N THR A 138 3.43 -3.74 11.75
CA THR A 138 3.09 -4.12 10.38
C THR A 138 2.48 -2.95 9.62
N GLN A 139 1.57 -2.18 10.22
CA GLN A 139 0.98 -1.01 9.56
C GLN A 139 2.03 0.08 9.29
N VAL A 140 2.93 0.35 10.23
CA VAL A 140 4.04 1.30 10.01
C VAL A 140 4.92 0.87 8.82
N GLN A 141 5.20 -0.43 8.68
CA GLN A 141 5.95 -0.95 7.53
C GLN A 141 5.18 -0.82 6.21
N LEU A 142 3.87 -1.12 6.23
CA LEU A 142 3.00 -0.96 5.06
C LEU A 142 2.95 0.50 4.62
N GLU A 143 2.74 1.43 5.55
CA GLU A 143 2.74 2.87 5.27
C GLU A 143 4.08 3.33 4.70
N GLY A 144 5.20 2.94 5.32
CA GLY A 144 6.53 3.29 4.83
C GLY A 144 6.86 2.73 3.43
N THR A 145 6.17 1.67 3.00
CA THR A 145 6.38 1.03 1.70
C THR A 145 5.43 1.57 0.62
N TYR A 146 4.19 1.85 0.98
CA TYR A 146 3.09 2.06 0.03
C TYR A 146 2.42 3.43 0.13
N CYS A 147 2.80 4.26 1.10
CA CYS A 147 2.23 5.59 1.28
C CYS A 147 3.27 6.69 1.05
N THR A 148 2.77 7.84 0.63
CA THR A 148 3.55 9.08 0.49
C THR A 148 2.94 10.12 1.41
N ALA A 149 3.78 10.84 2.16
CA ALA A 149 3.33 11.97 2.96
C ALA A 149 2.79 13.07 2.05
N LEU A 150 1.59 13.54 2.36
CA LEU A 150 1.00 14.72 1.73
C LEU A 150 1.68 15.96 2.31
N GLN A 151 2.18 16.82 1.43
CA GLN A 151 2.86 18.05 1.83
C GLN A 151 1.83 19.15 2.12
N SER A 152 2.05 19.88 3.22
CA SER A 152 1.34 21.10 3.61
C SER A 152 1.79 22.29 2.79
#